data_AF-A0A128FD18-F1
#
_entry.id   AF-A0A128FD18-F1
#
_cell.length_a   1.000
_cell.length_b   1.000
_cell.length_c   1.000
_cell.angle_alpha   90.00
_cell.angle_beta   90.00
_cell.angle_gamma   90.00
#
_symmetry.space_group_name_H-M   'P 1'
#
loop_
_entity.id
_entity.type
_entity.pdbx_description
1 polymer ?
#
loop_
_entity_poly.entity_id
_entity_poly.type
_entity_poly.pdbx_seq_one_letter_code
_entity_poly.pdbx_strand_id
1 'polypeptide(L)'
;MKKTLLATAIVAGAFTSAQAFANCPGNVYSMNAGRGHVGMLLDVKEAKEMSNQYYADASERSIFHSRALFSASSMSYDRVTDRLYYTNAPQPTSYYVDVPEGTFSEDELESLDLHANRVESYQLAYMDPTTGEHVAGPAVNKQILRMAFDPDSGELFASDARTIFKVNPNTGETTHIADFEDNLKFGGFASWGDFVFQDGELLFVTNGRTFVIDTTTGAQTLKAFHFIDFVAAATLDQNGQMLVAAKNQNVSGNVNSNHLYRIKPSTGEKKRVGLFPSRISAMATVTSEDHTCYEKTEFKSDLIPQVTGVSLTSNSVAEGDSAYFVVNLDKATTDANTKLRVALKDGSAVVSSDYQNTVSLLFSDFTTGTATLSSTGTDITLPQGVTSVRIEVPTVEDAVHEADETFSLDAWVSTDKSDLTSATVTVTDDDPAEVLPRLCSNGNWVTPTNSLTWCSENANETWIGDYHNSTHTSVYQGTLDGLAIGEASTLNYKILSTQDIGGLSRFKVEMDYGNGWVVVGNYQSRVYSRPTTVPYTFNFTPTSTQAKFRLTWNITSDRPDGGDDISIGIGKVTW
;
A
#
# COMPACT_ATOMS: atom_id res chain seq x y z
N MET A 1 19.12 32.08 -4.03
CA MET A 1 18.88 31.46 -5.37
C MET A 1 18.48 30.02 -5.16
N LYS A 2 17.26 29.62 -5.54
CA LYS A 2 16.79 28.23 -5.44
C LYS A 2 17.58 27.38 -6.42
N LYS A 3 18.46 26.49 -5.95
CA LYS A 3 19.12 25.48 -6.79
C LYS A 3 18.17 24.30 -6.93
N THR A 4 17.60 24.17 -8.12
CA THR A 4 16.74 23.06 -8.53
C THR A 4 17.63 21.82 -8.78
N LEU A 5 17.24 20.67 -8.20
CA LEU A 5 17.82 19.36 -8.47
C LEU A 5 17.62 18.99 -9.95
N LEU A 6 18.70 19.03 -10.73
CA LEU A 6 18.75 18.50 -12.09
C LEU A 6 19.99 17.60 -12.20
N ALA A 7 19.78 16.31 -11.98
CA ALA A 7 20.75 15.28 -12.34
C ALA A 7 20.88 15.27 -13.87
N THR A 8 22.02 15.74 -14.37
CA THR A 8 22.30 15.77 -15.82
C THR A 8 23.04 14.48 -16.19
N ALA A 9 22.41 13.65 -17.04
CA ALA A 9 23.04 12.47 -17.61
C ALA A 9 24.14 12.87 -18.61
N ILE A 10 25.37 12.41 -18.39
CA ILE A 10 26.52 12.66 -19.27
C ILE A 10 26.58 11.57 -20.35
N VAL A 11 26.48 11.99 -21.62
CA VAL A 11 26.71 11.16 -22.80
C VAL A 11 28.21 10.89 -22.96
N ALA A 12 28.59 9.61 -23.11
CA ALA A 12 29.97 9.16 -23.19
C ALA A 12 30.66 9.58 -24.50
N GLY A 13 31.75 10.34 -24.37
CA GLY A 13 32.76 10.55 -25.41
C GLY A 13 34.13 10.25 -24.81
N ALA A 14 34.86 9.29 -25.39
CA ALA A 14 36.12 8.78 -24.88
C ALA A 14 37.23 9.86 -24.88
N PHE A 15 37.53 10.39 -23.70
CA PHE A 15 38.80 11.02 -23.35
C PHE A 15 39.16 10.58 -21.93
N THR A 16 40.43 10.23 -21.73
CA THR A 16 41.01 9.84 -20.44
C THR A 16 40.79 10.95 -19.40
N SER A 17 39.76 10.82 -18.57
CA SER A 17 39.49 11.74 -17.47
C SER A 17 39.93 11.10 -16.16
N ALA A 18 40.72 11.84 -15.38
CA ALA A 18 40.75 11.62 -13.95
C ALA A 18 39.30 11.56 -13.46
N GLN A 19 38.94 10.53 -12.69
CA GLN A 19 37.63 10.41 -12.09
C GLN A 19 37.37 11.68 -11.26
N ALA A 20 36.61 12.62 -11.81
CA ALA A 20 36.02 13.68 -11.02
C ALA A 20 35.03 12.97 -10.10
N PHE A 21 35.40 12.84 -8.82
CA PHE A 21 34.46 12.36 -7.82
C PHE A 21 33.24 13.27 -7.85
N ALA A 22 32.04 12.69 -7.89
CA ALA A 22 30.83 13.47 -7.77
C ALA A 22 30.82 14.17 -6.41
N ASN A 23 30.44 15.45 -6.40
CA ASN A 23 30.22 16.21 -5.19
C ASN A 23 28.76 16.06 -4.77
N CYS A 24 28.54 15.65 -3.52
CA CYS A 24 27.24 15.51 -2.90
C CYS A 24 27.12 16.55 -1.77
N PRO A 25 25.96 17.21 -1.59
CA PRO A 25 25.78 18.18 -0.53
C PRO A 25 25.75 17.49 0.84
N GLY A 26 26.43 18.05 1.83
CA GLY A 26 26.42 17.56 3.20
C GLY A 26 27.80 17.14 3.70
N ASN A 27 28.49 18.08 4.36
CA ASN A 27 29.69 17.76 5.14
C ASN A 27 29.31 17.56 6.61
N VAL A 28 29.70 16.42 7.20
CA VAL A 28 29.38 16.12 8.59
C VAL A 28 30.44 16.73 9.50
N TYR A 29 30.02 17.65 10.36
CA TYR A 29 30.88 18.20 11.39
C TYR A 29 30.58 17.60 12.75
N SER A 30 31.62 17.54 13.58
CA SER A 30 31.52 17.16 14.98
C SER A 30 32.25 18.14 15.87
N MET A 31 31.83 18.20 17.13
CA MET A 31 32.52 18.97 18.16
C MET A 31 32.72 18.12 19.40
N ASN A 32 33.84 18.35 20.09
CA ASN A 32 34.08 17.80 21.40
C ASN A 32 33.14 18.41 22.44
N ALA A 33 32.93 17.70 23.55
CA ALA A 33 32.40 18.28 24.79
C ALA A 33 33.39 18.07 25.93
N GLY A 34 33.27 18.96 26.92
CA GLY A 34 33.77 18.78 28.27
C GLY A 34 33.47 20.05 29.06
N ARG A 35 33.33 19.90 30.38
CA ARG A 35 32.92 21.03 31.21
C ARG A 35 34.09 22.01 31.31
N GLY A 36 33.99 23.16 30.64
CA GLY A 36 35.09 24.13 30.54
C GLY A 36 36.08 23.89 29.39
N HIS A 37 35.90 22.82 28.58
CA HIS A 37 36.84 22.55 27.48
C HIS A 37 36.72 23.58 26.35
N VAL A 38 37.85 23.86 25.71
CA VAL A 38 37.93 24.57 24.42
C VAL A 38 37.20 23.77 23.35
N GLY A 39 36.45 24.45 22.48
CA GLY A 39 35.74 23.84 21.37
C GLY A 39 36.65 23.64 20.16
N MET A 40 36.57 22.46 19.57
CA MET A 40 37.27 22.08 18.35
C MET A 40 36.28 21.48 17.37
N LEU A 41 36.08 22.16 16.25
CA LEU A 41 35.25 21.68 15.15
C LEU A 41 36.09 20.75 14.26
N LEU A 42 35.57 19.54 14.05
CA LEU A 42 36.22 18.49 13.28
C LEU A 42 35.30 18.06 12.13
N ASP A 43 35.86 18.01 10.93
CA ASP A 43 35.24 17.39 9.76
C ASP A 43 35.32 15.86 9.91
N VAL A 44 34.16 15.21 9.88
CA VAL A 44 34.01 13.76 9.96
C VAL A 44 34.11 13.17 8.55
N LYS A 45 34.95 12.15 8.37
CA LYS A 45 35.00 11.39 7.10
C LYS A 45 34.20 10.10 7.21
N GLU A 46 32.88 10.24 7.17
CA GLU A 46 31.87 9.19 7.35
C GLU A 46 31.68 8.28 6.12
N ALA A 47 32.30 8.62 4.98
CA ALA A 47 32.22 7.87 3.73
C ALA A 47 32.78 6.44 3.80
N LYS A 48 33.84 6.24 4.58
CA LYS A 48 34.58 4.98 4.62
C LYS A 48 34.03 4.06 5.71
N GLU A 49 33.77 2.80 5.39
CA GLU A 49 33.47 1.78 6.40
C GLU A 49 34.66 1.55 7.34
N MET A 50 34.41 0.94 8.49
CA MET A 50 35.47 0.50 9.40
C MET A 50 36.31 -0.60 8.76
N SER A 51 37.60 -0.34 8.57
CA SER A 51 38.56 -1.35 8.11
C SER A 51 39.15 -2.13 9.29
N ASN A 52 39.69 -3.32 9.00
CA ASN A 52 40.50 -4.08 9.97
C ASN A 52 41.84 -3.39 10.29
N GLN A 53 42.19 -2.30 9.58
CA GLN A 53 43.43 -1.54 9.70
C GLN A 53 43.19 -0.15 10.29
N TYR A 54 42.15 0.02 11.11
CA TYR A 54 41.72 1.31 11.64
C TYR A 54 42.88 2.22 12.09
N TYR A 55 43.85 1.70 12.84
CA TYR A 55 44.97 2.52 13.35
C TYR A 55 45.85 3.13 12.25
N ALA A 56 45.91 2.51 11.06
CA ALA A 56 46.62 3.06 9.91
C ALA A 56 45.82 4.17 9.22
N ASP A 57 44.48 4.07 9.21
CA ASP A 57 43.60 5.01 8.50
C ASP A 57 43.05 6.13 9.41
N ALA A 58 43.22 6.03 10.73
CA ALA A 58 42.56 6.89 11.72
C ALA A 58 42.84 8.38 11.48
N SER A 59 44.06 8.74 11.09
CA SER A 59 44.45 10.12 10.76
C SER A 59 43.67 10.71 9.58
N GLU A 60 43.09 9.86 8.72
CA GLU A 60 42.26 10.29 7.58
C GLU A 60 40.77 10.32 7.92
N ARG A 61 40.37 9.91 9.14
CA ARG A 61 38.96 9.81 9.54
C ARG A 61 38.39 11.09 10.13
N SER A 62 39.26 12.02 10.53
CA SER A 62 38.91 13.29 11.17
C SER A 62 39.89 14.34 10.72
N ILE A 63 39.38 15.49 10.27
CA ILE A 63 40.23 16.63 9.89
C ILE A 63 39.89 17.81 10.79
N PHE A 64 40.90 18.49 11.32
CA PHE A 64 40.69 19.73 12.05
C PHE A 64 40.15 20.80 11.10
N HIS A 65 39.03 21.42 11.47
CA HIS A 65 38.45 22.53 10.71
C HIS A 65 38.80 23.87 11.36
N SER A 66 38.31 24.11 12.58
CA SER A 66 38.44 25.41 13.25
C SER A 66 38.37 25.28 14.78
N ARG A 67 38.87 26.31 15.46
CA ARG A 67 38.66 26.50 16.90
C ARG A 67 37.29 27.16 17.11
N ALA A 68 36.40 26.50 17.83
CA ALA A 68 35.11 27.06 18.20
C ALA A 68 35.23 27.95 19.46
N LEU A 69 34.19 28.73 19.74
CA LEU A 69 34.16 29.60 20.93
C LEU A 69 34.16 28.81 22.25
N PHE A 70 33.51 27.64 22.24
CA PHE A 70 33.40 26.73 23.38
C PHE A 70 33.11 25.31 22.87
N SER A 71 33.36 24.30 23.70
CA SER A 71 32.93 22.92 23.42
C SER A 71 31.41 22.81 23.51
N ALA A 72 30.82 21.87 22.75
CA ALA A 72 29.37 21.84 22.54
C ALA A 72 28.70 20.56 23.04
N SER A 73 27.51 20.71 23.63
CA SER A 73 26.64 19.58 24.00
C SER A 73 25.72 19.14 22.88
N SER A 74 25.42 20.00 21.91
CA SER A 74 24.63 19.67 20.72
C SER A 74 24.85 20.71 19.62
N MET A 75 24.55 20.33 18.38
CA MET A 75 24.75 21.11 17.16
C MET A 75 23.56 20.95 16.23
N SER A 76 23.24 21.99 15.46
CA SER A 76 22.23 21.89 14.43
C SER A 76 22.49 22.86 13.28
N TYR A 77 22.25 22.42 12.06
CA TYR A 77 22.46 23.23 10.87
C TYR A 77 21.14 23.84 10.38
N ASP A 78 21.11 25.17 10.34
CA ASP A 78 20.03 25.95 9.73
C ASP A 78 20.35 26.19 8.25
N ARG A 79 19.69 25.43 7.38
CA ARG A 79 19.84 25.55 5.92
C ARG A 79 19.14 26.78 5.31
N VAL A 80 18.31 27.50 6.07
CA VAL A 80 17.63 28.72 5.63
C VAL A 80 18.57 29.92 5.75
N THR A 81 19.29 30.02 6.87
CA THR A 81 20.25 31.10 7.11
C THR A 81 21.71 30.72 6.85
N ASP A 82 21.97 29.46 6.50
CA ASP A 82 23.31 28.89 6.27
C ASP A 82 24.20 29.05 7.50
N ARG A 83 23.76 28.48 8.62
CA ARG A 83 24.45 28.59 9.93
C ARG A 83 24.49 27.26 10.64
N LEU A 84 25.69 26.89 11.09
CA LEU A 84 25.89 25.73 11.96
C LEU A 84 25.83 26.18 13.42
N TYR A 85 24.64 26.11 14.02
CA TYR A 85 24.42 26.46 15.42
C TYR A 85 25.00 25.41 16.37
N TYR A 86 25.52 25.87 17.50
CA TYR A 86 25.99 25.03 18.60
C TYR A 86 25.80 25.74 19.95
N THR A 87 25.67 24.95 21.02
CA THR A 87 25.43 25.44 22.38
C THR A 87 26.57 25.04 23.31
N ASN A 88 26.92 25.88 24.28
CA ASN A 88 28.02 25.55 25.19
C ASN A 88 27.66 24.35 26.09
N ALA A 89 28.62 23.44 26.23
CA ALA A 89 28.62 22.53 27.38
C ALA A 89 28.77 23.36 28.67
N PRO A 90 28.32 22.87 29.84
CA PRO A 90 28.41 23.63 31.07
C PRO A 90 29.85 24.05 31.38
N GLN A 91 30.11 25.34 31.57
CA GLN A 91 31.44 25.88 31.87
C GLN A 91 31.51 26.23 33.36
N PRO A 92 32.21 25.44 34.19
CA PRO A 92 32.27 25.66 35.63
C PRO A 92 32.94 27.00 35.98
N THR A 93 32.38 27.73 36.94
CA THR A 93 33.02 28.91 37.55
C THR A 93 33.41 28.66 39.01
N SER A 94 32.88 27.59 39.60
CA SER A 94 33.30 27.06 40.90
C SER A 94 32.90 25.60 41.04
N TYR A 95 33.52 24.90 41.99
CA TYR A 95 33.29 23.48 42.26
C TYR A 95 32.70 23.27 43.67
N TYR A 96 32.05 22.13 43.88
CA TYR A 96 31.59 21.73 45.23
C TYR A 96 32.75 21.29 46.13
N VAL A 97 33.82 20.78 45.53
CA VAL A 97 35.06 20.47 46.23
C VAL A 97 35.81 21.78 46.43
N ASP A 98 36.06 22.13 47.69
CA ASP A 98 36.91 23.25 48.05
C ASP A 98 38.38 22.87 47.81
N VAL A 99 38.99 23.44 46.77
CA VAL A 99 40.38 23.18 46.39
C VAL A 99 41.24 24.34 46.89
N PRO A 100 42.21 24.10 47.78
CA PRO A 100 43.06 25.17 48.29
C PRO A 100 43.79 25.91 47.16
N GLU A 101 43.84 27.23 47.26
CA GLU A 101 44.49 28.10 46.27
C GLU A 101 45.96 27.73 46.06
N GLY A 102 46.42 27.74 44.82
CA GLY A 102 47.79 27.39 44.44
C GLY A 102 48.13 25.90 44.45
N THR A 103 47.15 25.01 44.72
CA THR A 103 47.38 23.55 44.64
C THR A 103 47.59 23.09 43.20
N PHE A 104 46.84 23.66 42.26
CA PHE A 104 46.89 23.38 40.83
C PHE A 104 46.97 24.70 40.06
N SER A 105 47.58 24.69 38.89
CA SER A 105 47.38 25.77 37.91
C SER A 105 45.91 25.85 37.46
N GLU A 106 45.51 26.98 36.87
CA GLU A 106 44.16 27.14 36.32
C GLU A 106 43.86 26.04 35.28
N ASP A 107 44.78 25.80 34.35
CA ASP A 107 44.66 24.76 33.33
C ASP A 107 44.53 23.34 33.93
N GLU A 108 45.31 23.03 34.97
CA GLU A 108 45.21 21.74 35.66
C GLU A 108 43.87 21.59 36.37
N LEU A 109 43.42 22.62 37.10
CA LEU A 109 42.15 22.61 37.82
C LEU A 109 40.96 22.45 36.85
N GLU A 110 40.99 23.13 35.70
CA GLU A 110 39.99 23.00 34.64
C GLU A 110 39.95 21.59 34.02
N SER A 111 41.09 20.89 33.99
CA SER A 111 41.18 19.53 33.45
C SER A 111 40.68 18.43 34.40
N LEU A 112 40.42 18.75 35.67
CA LEU A 112 39.94 17.79 36.65
C LEU A 112 38.44 17.52 36.49
N ASP A 113 38.03 16.26 36.67
CA ASP A 113 36.63 15.80 36.64
C ASP A 113 35.85 16.20 37.92
N LEU A 114 35.89 17.48 38.31
CA LEU A 114 35.19 18.01 39.49
C LEU A 114 33.74 18.40 39.16
N HIS A 115 32.84 18.16 40.13
CA HIS A 115 31.45 18.58 39.99
C HIS A 115 31.32 20.09 40.22
N ALA A 116 30.90 20.80 39.17
CA ALA A 116 30.60 22.22 39.21
C ALA A 116 29.50 22.55 40.23
N ASN A 117 29.72 23.58 41.04
CA ASN A 117 28.74 24.21 41.92
C ASN A 117 28.04 25.37 41.22
N ARG A 118 28.80 26.13 40.41
CA ARG A 118 28.28 27.19 39.54
C ARG A 118 28.83 27.03 38.14
N VAL A 119 28.05 27.49 37.17
CA VAL A 119 28.42 27.47 35.75
C VAL A 119 28.12 28.83 35.13
N GLU A 120 28.82 29.15 34.04
CA GLU A 120 28.47 30.27 33.18
C GLU A 120 27.05 30.13 32.60
N SER A 121 26.52 31.24 32.08
CA SER A 121 25.24 31.22 31.37
C SER A 121 25.32 30.30 30.14
N TYR A 122 24.23 29.62 29.83
CA TYR A 122 24.14 28.89 28.57
C TYR A 122 24.08 29.88 27.41
N GLN A 123 24.71 29.55 26.29
CA GLN A 123 24.85 30.44 25.15
C GLN A 123 24.80 29.67 23.85
N LEU A 124 24.10 30.22 22.85
CA LEU A 124 24.21 29.78 21.46
C LEU A 124 25.35 30.50 20.75
N ALA A 125 25.98 29.82 19.82
CA ALA A 125 26.89 30.39 18.84
C ALA A 125 26.62 29.71 17.50
N TYR A 126 27.21 30.24 16.42
CA TYR A 126 27.17 29.57 15.13
C TYR A 126 28.51 29.69 14.40
N MET A 127 28.78 28.71 13.55
CA MET A 127 29.81 28.79 12.53
C MET A 127 29.15 29.14 11.19
N ASP A 128 29.69 30.12 10.48
CA ASP A 128 29.30 30.47 9.10
C ASP A 128 30.07 29.56 8.12
N PRO A 129 29.40 28.61 7.42
CA PRO A 129 30.07 27.67 6.52
C PRO A 129 30.86 28.31 5.39
N THR A 130 30.50 29.53 4.97
CA THR A 130 31.21 30.24 3.90
C THR A 130 32.56 30.74 4.37
N THR A 131 32.67 31.21 5.61
CA THR A 131 33.88 31.86 6.13
C THR A 131 34.67 31.00 7.11
N GLY A 132 34.03 30.00 7.72
CA GLY A 132 34.55 29.24 8.86
C GLY A 132 34.57 30.04 10.17
N GLU A 133 34.06 31.27 10.19
CA GLU A 133 34.07 32.14 11.37
C GLU A 133 33.03 31.68 12.39
N HIS A 134 33.40 31.71 13.66
CA HIS A 134 32.51 31.42 14.78
C HIS A 134 32.02 32.71 15.43
N VAL A 135 30.70 32.91 15.47
CA VAL A 135 30.06 34.12 15.99
C VAL A 135 29.31 33.80 17.28
N ALA A 136 29.52 34.62 18.31
CA ALA A 136 28.80 34.53 19.57
C ALA A 136 27.34 34.94 19.38
N GLY A 137 26.42 34.09 19.85
CA GLY A 137 24.98 34.34 19.83
C GLY A 137 24.43 34.69 21.22
N PRO A 138 23.10 34.65 21.39
CA PRO A 138 22.44 35.06 22.62
C PRO A 138 22.64 34.06 23.76
N ALA A 139 22.51 34.55 25.00
CA ALA A 139 22.39 33.70 26.18
C ALA A 139 21.01 33.01 26.18
N VAL A 140 20.97 31.77 26.67
CA VAL A 140 19.77 30.95 26.80
C VAL A 140 19.55 30.63 28.28
N ASN A 141 18.30 30.72 28.72
CA ASN A 141 17.93 30.50 30.13
C ASN A 141 17.85 29.01 30.52
N LYS A 142 18.07 28.10 29.57
CA LYS A 142 18.01 26.65 29.76
C LYS A 142 19.26 25.98 29.19
N GLN A 143 19.70 24.90 29.85
CA GLN A 143 20.72 24.02 29.29
C GLN A 143 20.16 23.32 28.06
N ILE A 144 20.84 23.41 26.93
CA ILE A 144 20.48 22.65 25.74
C ILE A 144 21.34 21.39 25.68
N LEU A 145 20.69 20.24 25.85
CA LEU A 145 21.34 18.93 25.75
C LEU A 145 21.23 18.35 24.34
N ARG A 146 20.21 18.79 23.59
CA ARG A 146 19.84 18.24 22.27
C ARG A 146 19.21 19.36 21.46
N MET A 147 19.49 19.44 20.18
CA MET A 147 18.84 20.40 19.27
C MET A 147 18.70 19.86 17.85
N ALA A 148 17.62 20.26 17.18
CA ALA A 148 17.39 19.98 15.78
C ALA A 148 16.61 21.13 15.13
N PHE A 149 17.15 21.66 14.04
CA PHE A 149 16.49 22.66 13.22
C PHE A 149 15.48 21.97 12.30
N ASP A 150 14.23 22.41 12.39
CA ASP A 150 13.20 22.03 11.43
C ASP A 150 13.23 23.00 10.26
N PRO A 151 13.62 22.55 9.07
CA PRO A 151 13.66 23.45 7.95
C PRO A 151 12.31 23.80 7.33
N ASP A 152 11.25 23.06 7.63
CA ASP A 152 9.92 23.32 7.07
C ASP A 152 9.23 24.45 7.85
N SER A 153 9.39 24.47 9.17
CA SER A 153 8.92 25.57 10.02
C SER A 153 9.95 26.69 10.21
N GLY A 154 11.25 26.42 10.03
CA GLY A 154 12.34 27.34 10.34
C GLY A 154 12.62 27.49 11.85
N GLU A 155 12.15 26.53 12.66
CA GLU A 155 12.26 26.57 14.12
C GLU A 155 13.38 25.66 14.65
N LEU A 156 14.08 26.11 15.69
CA LEU A 156 15.08 25.30 16.38
C LEU A 156 14.46 24.61 17.59
N PHE A 157 14.21 23.31 17.47
CA PHE A 157 13.74 22.47 18.56
C PHE A 157 14.90 22.06 19.45
N ALA A 158 14.67 22.01 20.76
CA ALA A 158 15.67 21.68 21.75
C ALA A 158 15.07 20.98 22.96
N SER A 159 15.94 20.41 23.79
CA SER A 159 15.54 19.92 25.10
C SER A 159 16.62 20.07 26.15
N ASP A 160 16.18 20.14 27.40
CA ASP A 160 17.01 19.94 28.58
C ASP A 160 16.80 18.48 29.08
N ALA A 161 17.16 18.19 30.32
CA ALA A 161 16.98 16.84 30.88
C ALA A 161 15.50 16.46 31.10
N ARG A 162 14.57 17.42 31.03
CA ARG A 162 13.19 17.28 31.53
C ARG A 162 12.12 17.80 30.58
N THR A 163 12.44 18.76 29.74
CA THR A 163 11.48 19.52 28.94
C THR A 163 11.90 19.62 27.49
N ILE A 164 10.91 19.67 26.61
CA ILE A 164 11.01 19.90 25.17
C ILE A 164 10.56 21.34 24.92
N PHE A 165 11.32 22.08 24.14
CA PHE A 165 11.05 23.50 23.87
C PHE A 165 11.65 23.94 22.54
N LYS A 166 11.25 25.13 22.08
CA LYS A 166 11.89 25.83 20.96
C LYS A 166 12.84 26.90 21.47
N VAL A 167 13.86 27.23 20.69
CA VAL A 167 14.80 28.32 20.97
C VAL A 167 14.82 29.28 19.80
N ASN A 168 14.65 30.57 20.06
CA ASN A 168 14.89 31.58 19.05
C ASN A 168 16.41 31.82 18.94
N PRO A 169 17.07 31.51 17.81
CA PRO A 169 18.53 31.60 17.71
C PRO A 169 19.06 33.04 17.73
N ASN A 170 18.21 34.05 17.50
CA ASN A 170 18.61 35.46 17.52
C ASN A 170 18.46 36.11 18.89
N THR A 171 17.46 35.69 19.68
CA THR A 171 17.17 36.30 21.00
C THR A 171 17.52 35.40 22.19
N GLY A 172 17.65 34.09 21.99
CA GLY A 172 17.86 33.10 23.04
C GLY A 172 16.59 32.76 23.84
N GLU A 173 15.45 33.35 23.47
CA GLU A 173 14.16 33.09 24.11
C GLU A 173 13.72 31.63 23.90
N THR A 174 13.21 31.00 24.96
CA THR A 174 12.73 29.62 24.93
C THR A 174 11.21 29.55 25.03
N THR A 175 10.59 28.72 24.18
CA THR A 175 9.15 28.46 24.20
C THR A 175 8.91 27.01 24.56
N HIS A 176 8.35 26.76 25.75
CA HIS A 176 8.03 25.41 26.21
C HIS A 176 6.98 24.73 25.32
N ILE A 177 7.17 23.44 25.05
CA ILE A 177 6.21 22.58 24.35
C ILE A 177 5.61 21.58 25.34
N ALA A 178 6.47 20.78 25.98
CA ALA A 178 6.04 19.71 26.89
C ALA A 178 7.14 19.29 27.86
N ASP A 179 6.76 18.49 28.84
CA ASP A 179 7.68 17.72 29.68
C ASP A 179 7.87 16.31 29.07
N PHE A 180 9.06 15.75 29.21
CA PHE A 180 9.28 14.33 28.94
C PHE A 180 8.46 13.48 29.93
N GLU A 181 7.94 12.35 29.46
CA GLU A 181 7.35 11.31 30.31
C GLU A 181 8.35 10.85 31.38
N ASP A 182 7.85 10.39 32.53
CA ASP A 182 8.69 10.06 33.69
C ASP A 182 9.80 9.04 33.38
N ASN A 183 9.53 8.06 32.51
CA ASN A 183 10.51 7.07 32.06
C ASN A 183 11.68 7.69 31.26
N LEU A 184 11.44 8.75 30.50
CA LEU A 184 12.45 9.48 29.75
C LEU A 184 13.12 10.55 30.63
N LYS A 185 12.33 11.26 31.44
CA LYS A 185 12.78 12.30 32.39
C LYS A 185 13.72 11.75 33.47
N PHE A 186 13.43 10.56 33.97
CA PHE A 186 14.20 9.90 35.04
C PHE A 186 14.97 8.66 34.57
N GLY A 187 14.93 8.33 33.27
CA GLY A 187 15.61 7.16 32.69
C GLY A 187 17.14 7.22 32.73
N GLY A 188 17.72 8.38 33.06
CA GLY A 188 19.16 8.56 33.22
C GLY A 188 19.92 8.15 31.96
N PHE A 189 20.78 7.13 32.10
CA PHE A 189 21.56 6.58 30.99
C PHE A 189 20.70 6.22 29.78
N ALA A 190 19.51 5.66 29.98
CA ALA A 190 18.66 5.20 28.88
C ALA A 190 18.08 6.33 28.03
N SER A 191 18.12 7.58 28.53
CA SER A 191 17.55 8.79 27.90
C SER A 191 18.63 9.77 27.40
N TRP A 192 19.90 9.37 27.44
CA TRP A 192 20.97 10.11 26.76
C TRP A 192 20.86 9.92 25.26
N GLY A 193 21.15 10.96 24.50
CA GLY A 193 20.88 10.98 23.08
C GLY A 193 20.80 12.39 22.52
N ASP A 194 20.36 12.50 21.28
CA ASP A 194 20.25 13.77 20.56
C ASP A 194 18.96 13.85 19.72
N PHE A 195 18.64 15.05 19.24
CA PHE A 195 17.53 15.28 18.33
C PHE A 195 18.01 15.36 16.88
N VAL A 196 17.18 14.90 15.95
CA VAL A 196 17.42 15.04 14.51
C VAL A 196 16.08 15.02 13.77
N PHE A 197 15.94 15.83 12.73
CA PHE A 197 14.81 15.75 11.81
C PHE A 197 15.11 14.77 10.68
N GLN A 198 14.18 13.86 10.40
CA GLN A 198 14.23 12.97 9.24
C GLN A 198 12.81 12.74 8.71
N ASP A 199 12.62 12.83 7.39
CA ASP A 199 11.33 12.57 6.72
C ASP A 199 10.14 13.36 7.34
N GLY A 200 10.40 14.59 7.81
CA GLY A 200 9.40 15.47 8.43
C GLY A 200 9.12 15.20 9.91
N GLU A 201 9.79 14.21 10.53
CA GLU A 201 9.60 13.86 11.94
C GLU A 201 10.77 14.36 12.80
N LEU A 202 10.47 14.90 13.98
CA LEU A 202 11.47 15.15 15.02
C LEU A 202 11.75 13.82 15.74
N LEU A 203 12.95 13.30 15.58
CA LEU A 203 13.38 12.05 16.19
C LEU A 203 14.27 12.30 17.40
N PHE A 204 13.95 11.67 18.52
CA PHE A 204 14.81 11.59 19.70
C PHE A 204 15.53 10.23 19.71
N VAL A 205 16.82 10.27 19.39
CA VAL A 205 17.67 9.07 19.30
C VAL A 205 18.37 8.88 20.64
N THR A 206 17.84 7.97 21.46
CA THR A 206 18.36 7.70 22.80
C THR A 206 19.33 6.53 22.83
N ASN A 207 19.85 6.17 23.99
CA ASN A 207 20.45 4.87 24.19
C ASN A 207 19.41 3.76 23.94
N GLY A 208 19.73 2.90 22.99
CA GLY A 208 18.98 1.72 22.60
C GLY A 208 17.70 1.95 21.79
N ARG A 209 17.17 3.17 21.65
CA ARG A 209 15.82 3.43 21.14
C ARG A 209 15.74 4.75 20.37
N THR A 210 14.84 4.82 19.40
CA THR A 210 14.42 6.07 18.76
C THR A 210 12.96 6.34 19.07
N PHE A 211 12.62 7.59 19.42
CA PHE A 211 11.25 8.06 19.61
C PHE A 211 10.92 9.12 18.55
N VAL A 212 9.67 9.15 18.09
CA VAL A 212 9.09 10.30 17.40
C VAL A 212 8.57 11.27 18.45
N ILE A 213 8.87 12.56 18.29
CA ILE A 213 8.32 13.65 19.09
C ILE A 213 7.31 14.40 18.25
N ASP A 214 6.06 14.45 18.69
CA ASP A 214 5.08 15.34 18.11
C ASP A 214 5.48 16.80 18.37
N THR A 215 5.73 17.59 17.33
CA THR A 215 6.28 18.94 17.45
C THR A 215 5.31 19.96 18.03
N THR A 216 4.01 19.63 18.11
CA THR A 216 2.96 20.51 18.64
C THR A 216 2.67 20.23 20.10
N THR A 217 2.58 18.95 20.48
CA THR A 217 2.17 18.47 21.80
C THR A 217 3.32 17.96 22.64
N GLY A 218 4.47 17.67 22.03
CA GLY A 218 5.63 17.04 22.65
C GLY A 218 5.43 15.57 23.01
N ALA A 219 4.33 14.93 22.58
CA ALA A 219 4.07 13.52 22.83
C ALA A 219 5.19 12.64 22.26
N GLN A 220 5.64 11.64 23.04
CA GLN A 220 6.77 10.78 22.67
C GLN A 220 6.26 9.38 22.30
N THR A 221 6.49 8.95 21.06
CA THR A 221 6.09 7.62 20.59
C THR A 221 7.32 6.80 20.25
N LEU A 222 7.47 5.62 20.84
CA LEU A 222 8.57 4.72 20.49
C LEU A 222 8.48 4.34 19.00
N LYS A 223 9.55 4.59 18.24
CA LYS A 223 9.65 4.24 16.82
C LYS A 223 10.26 2.87 16.62
N ALA A 224 11.45 2.64 17.19
CA ALA A 224 12.13 1.34 17.13
C ALA A 224 13.22 1.22 18.20
N PHE A 225 13.65 -0.02 18.46
CA PHE A 225 14.85 -0.30 19.23
C PHE A 225 16.04 -0.50 18.30
N HIS A 226 17.08 0.34 18.42
CA HIS A 226 18.33 0.16 17.69
C HIS A 226 19.44 -0.48 18.53
N PHE A 227 19.31 -0.56 19.86
CA PHE A 227 20.27 -1.19 20.77
C PHE A 227 21.71 -0.67 20.60
N ILE A 228 21.89 0.65 20.46
CA ILE A 228 23.19 1.31 20.52
C ILE A 228 23.27 2.01 21.86
N ASP A 229 24.28 1.68 22.66
CA ASP A 229 24.57 2.33 23.92
C ASP A 229 25.52 3.51 23.74
N PHE A 230 25.56 4.40 24.73
CA PHE A 230 26.45 5.57 24.75
C PHE A 230 26.29 6.54 23.57
N VAL A 231 25.11 6.62 22.97
CA VAL A 231 24.73 7.63 21.99
C VAL A 231 25.04 9.02 22.54
N ALA A 232 25.79 9.78 21.76
CA ALA A 232 26.30 11.09 22.10
C ALA A 232 25.77 12.19 21.19
N ALA A 233 25.57 11.89 19.92
CA ALA A 233 25.09 12.82 18.90
C ALA A 233 24.41 12.07 17.76
N ALA A 234 23.49 12.71 17.06
CA ALA A 234 22.84 12.19 15.88
C ALA A 234 22.71 13.29 14.81
N THR A 235 22.87 12.92 13.55
CA THR A 235 22.60 13.82 12.41
C THR A 235 22.22 13.01 11.19
N LEU A 236 21.97 13.65 10.05
CA LEU A 236 21.80 12.98 8.77
C LEU A 236 23.08 13.05 7.96
N ASP A 237 23.46 11.97 7.30
CA ASP A 237 24.58 11.98 6.38
C ASP A 237 24.16 12.50 4.99
N GLN A 238 25.08 12.60 4.03
CA GLN A 238 24.76 13.15 2.69
C GLN A 238 23.66 12.37 1.93
N ASN A 239 23.39 11.11 2.30
CA ASN A 239 22.35 10.28 1.71
C ASN A 239 21.01 10.39 2.46
N GLY A 240 20.91 11.31 3.42
CA GLY A 240 19.76 11.45 4.30
C GLY A 240 19.63 10.30 5.30
N GLN A 241 20.67 9.49 5.52
CA GLN A 241 20.62 8.41 6.50
C GLN A 241 21.05 8.91 7.87
N MET A 242 20.37 8.45 8.91
CA MET A 242 20.71 8.85 10.27
C MET A 242 22.08 8.28 10.67
N LEU A 243 23.02 9.17 10.93
CA LEU A 243 24.35 8.90 11.45
C LEU A 243 24.39 9.21 12.95
N VAL A 244 24.81 8.21 13.73
CA VAL A 244 24.84 8.27 15.19
C VAL A 244 26.26 8.04 15.68
N ALA A 245 26.73 8.92 16.57
CA ALA A 245 27.99 8.73 17.28
C ALA A 245 27.71 8.14 18.66
N ALA A 246 28.42 7.07 19.00
CA ALA A 246 28.36 6.40 20.28
C ALA A 246 29.75 6.35 20.93
N LYS A 247 29.85 6.79 22.20
CA LYS A 247 31.13 6.87 22.91
C LYS A 247 31.74 5.49 23.07
N ASN A 248 33.04 5.40 22.80
CA ASN A 248 33.84 4.23 23.11
C ASN A 248 34.51 4.43 24.48
N GLN A 249 34.11 3.63 25.45
CA GLN A 249 34.63 3.70 26.82
C GLN A 249 34.77 2.31 27.43
N ASN A 250 35.73 2.17 28.35
CA ASN A 250 36.02 0.92 29.05
C ASN A 250 36.37 1.22 30.53
N VAL A 251 36.86 0.21 31.24
CA VAL A 251 37.21 0.34 32.68
C VAL A 251 38.34 1.33 32.97
N SER A 252 39.13 1.72 31.97
CA SER A 252 40.16 2.76 32.09
C SER A 252 39.65 4.17 31.79
N GLY A 253 38.33 4.33 31.57
CA GLY A 253 37.71 5.60 31.23
C GLY A 253 37.35 5.73 29.75
N ASN A 254 37.25 6.97 29.27
CA ASN A 254 36.94 7.24 27.87
C ASN A 254 38.16 6.94 26.99
N VAL A 255 37.97 6.21 25.88
CA VAL A 255 39.05 5.86 24.94
C VAL A 255 39.30 7.00 23.94
N ASN A 256 38.70 8.17 24.15
CA ASN A 256 38.74 9.35 23.30
C ASN A 256 38.40 9.04 21.84
N SER A 257 37.42 8.16 21.63
CA SER A 257 36.92 7.78 20.31
C SER A 257 35.42 7.49 20.33
N ASN A 258 34.79 7.51 19.15
CA ASN A 258 33.37 7.17 18.98
C ASN A 258 33.16 6.15 17.88
N HIS A 259 32.27 5.20 18.11
CA HIS A 259 31.73 4.39 17.03
C HIS A 259 30.69 5.19 16.27
N LEU A 260 30.79 5.18 14.94
CA LEU A 260 29.78 5.73 14.06
C LEU A 260 28.88 4.61 13.56
N TYR A 261 27.58 4.83 13.64
CA TYR A 261 26.57 3.92 13.14
C TYR A 261 25.65 4.66 12.18
N ARG A 262 25.29 4.03 11.08
CA ARG A 262 24.07 4.40 10.35
C ARG A 262 22.92 3.57 10.89
N ILE A 263 21.77 4.19 11.12
CA ILE A 263 20.56 3.49 11.57
C ILE A 263 19.38 3.77 10.65
N LYS A 264 18.49 2.79 10.53
CA LYS A 264 17.17 2.94 9.90
C LYS A 264 16.13 3.09 11.01
N PRO A 265 15.63 4.31 11.29
CA PRO A 265 14.80 4.54 12.48
C PRO A 265 13.47 3.79 12.50
N SER A 266 12.92 3.45 11.32
CA SER A 266 11.67 2.70 11.21
C SER A 266 11.78 1.24 11.62
N THR A 267 12.96 0.62 11.49
CA THR A 267 13.17 -0.79 11.84
C THR A 267 14.14 -0.99 13.00
N GLY A 268 14.91 0.04 13.36
CA GLY A 268 15.98 -0.04 14.36
C GLY A 268 17.24 -0.75 13.84
N GLU A 269 17.28 -1.16 12.57
CA GLU A 269 18.48 -1.74 12.00
C GLU A 269 19.65 -0.75 12.04
N LYS A 270 20.85 -1.27 12.29
CA LYS A 270 22.06 -0.49 12.41
C LYS A 270 23.21 -1.13 11.66
N LYS A 271 24.10 -0.30 11.10
CA LYS A 271 25.38 -0.71 10.55
C LYS A 271 26.47 0.14 11.16
N ARG A 272 27.52 -0.47 11.70
CA ARG A 272 28.69 0.27 12.17
C ARG A 272 29.48 0.71 10.93
N VAL A 273 29.63 2.01 10.76
CA VAL A 273 30.27 2.59 9.57
C VAL A 273 31.64 3.17 9.88
N GLY A 274 31.98 3.42 11.14
CA GLY A 274 33.29 3.96 11.45
C GLY A 274 33.68 3.90 12.92
N LEU A 275 34.94 4.26 13.15
CA LEU A 275 35.44 4.69 14.46
C LEU A 275 36.10 6.03 14.21
N PHE A 276 35.79 6.98 15.08
CA PHE A 276 36.25 8.34 14.97
C PHE A 276 37.26 8.61 16.10
N PRO A 277 38.49 9.07 15.79
CA PRO A 277 39.59 9.21 16.75
C PRO A 277 39.47 10.46 17.63
N SER A 278 38.25 10.81 18.04
CA SER A 278 38.00 11.91 18.96
C SER A 278 36.71 11.68 19.73
N ARG A 279 36.59 12.30 20.90
CA ARG A 279 35.38 12.30 21.71
C ARG A 279 34.36 13.31 21.16
N ILE A 280 33.53 12.87 20.24
CA ILE A 280 32.33 13.57 19.75
C ILE A 280 31.30 13.70 20.87
N SER A 281 30.64 14.85 20.94
CA SER A 281 29.43 15.04 21.75
C SER A 281 28.38 15.91 21.08
N ALA A 282 28.68 16.47 19.92
CA ALA A 282 27.71 17.10 19.05
C ALA A 282 28.09 16.81 17.60
N MET A 283 27.09 16.62 16.73
CA MET A 283 27.28 16.50 15.28
C MET A 283 26.18 17.24 14.55
N ALA A 284 26.50 17.80 13.39
CA ALA A 284 25.51 18.29 12.46
C ALA A 284 26.08 18.33 11.05
N THR A 285 25.20 18.21 10.07
CA THR A 285 25.58 18.14 8.66
C THR A 285 25.26 19.45 7.96
N VAL A 286 26.30 20.07 7.40
CA VAL A 286 26.23 21.32 6.68
C VAL A 286 25.96 21.00 5.21
N THR A 287 24.71 21.13 4.78
CA THR A 287 24.28 20.77 3.41
C THR A 287 24.53 21.84 2.37
N SER A 288 25.08 23.00 2.77
CA SER A 288 25.60 24.02 1.84
C SER A 288 26.99 23.69 1.29
N GLU A 289 27.74 22.82 1.98
CA GLU A 289 29.07 22.36 1.55
C GLU A 289 28.98 21.08 0.71
N ASP A 290 29.92 20.97 -0.24
CA ASP A 290 30.11 19.76 -1.04
C ASP A 290 31.03 18.76 -0.31
N HIS A 291 30.67 17.49 -0.34
CA HIS A 291 31.45 16.36 0.15
C HIS A 291 31.60 15.29 -0.94
N THR A 292 32.57 14.38 -0.78
CA THR A 292 32.75 13.27 -1.74
C THR A 292 31.59 12.28 -1.64
N CYS A 293 30.88 12.06 -2.75
CA CYS A 293 29.77 11.10 -2.79
C CYS A 293 30.23 9.68 -2.40
N TYR A 294 29.38 8.97 -1.68
CA TYR A 294 29.53 7.59 -1.25
C TYR A 294 28.16 6.91 -1.20
N GLU A 295 28.13 5.61 -1.44
CA GLU A 295 26.90 4.84 -1.56
C GLU A 295 26.07 4.83 -0.28
N LYS A 296 24.75 4.82 -0.43
CA LYS A 296 23.80 4.65 0.67
C LYS A 296 24.03 3.29 1.32
N THR A 297 23.98 3.25 2.65
CA THR A 297 23.97 1.98 3.38
C THR A 297 22.64 1.27 3.17
N GLU A 298 22.71 0.08 2.61
CA GLU A 298 21.57 -0.82 2.46
C GLU A 298 21.36 -1.64 3.75
N PHE A 299 20.14 -1.61 4.29
CA PHE A 299 19.71 -2.42 5.42
C PHE A 299 19.00 -3.69 4.94
N LYS A 300 18.88 -4.72 5.78
CA LYS A 300 18.25 -5.98 5.36
C LYS A 300 16.78 -5.77 5.00
N SER A 301 16.08 -4.86 5.66
CA SER A 301 14.71 -4.52 5.28
C SER A 301 14.59 -3.79 3.93
N ASP A 302 15.65 -3.11 3.44
CA ASP A 302 15.62 -2.43 2.12
C ASP A 302 15.66 -3.44 0.96
N LEU A 303 16.16 -4.65 1.24
CA LEU A 303 16.25 -5.78 0.31
C LEU A 303 14.92 -6.50 0.12
N ILE A 304 13.92 -6.27 0.98
CA ILE A 304 12.60 -6.88 0.85
C ILE A 304 11.85 -6.11 -0.23
N PRO A 305 11.44 -6.76 -1.34
CA PRO A 305 10.67 -6.09 -2.38
C PRO A 305 9.26 -5.76 -1.88
N GLN A 306 8.67 -4.71 -2.43
CA GLN A 306 7.32 -4.24 -2.13
C GLN A 306 6.40 -4.39 -3.34
N VAL A 307 5.12 -4.67 -3.10
CA VAL A 307 4.11 -4.64 -4.17
C VAL A 307 3.89 -3.19 -4.62
N THR A 308 3.97 -2.97 -5.93
CA THR A 308 3.75 -1.65 -6.56
C THR A 308 2.39 -1.54 -7.25
N GLY A 309 1.78 -2.68 -7.58
CA GLY A 309 0.55 -2.72 -8.34
C GLY A 309 0.03 -4.14 -8.57
N VAL A 310 -1.30 -4.27 -8.65
CA VAL A 310 -1.99 -5.43 -9.23
C VAL A 310 -2.68 -4.97 -10.51
N SER A 311 -2.24 -5.50 -11.66
CA SER A 311 -2.81 -5.17 -12.96
C SER A 311 -3.58 -6.34 -13.54
N LEU A 312 -4.66 -6.07 -14.26
CA LEU A 312 -5.46 -7.08 -14.94
C LEU A 312 -5.03 -7.21 -16.40
N THR A 313 -5.08 -8.42 -16.94
CA THR A 313 -4.91 -8.64 -18.39
C THR A 313 -6.18 -8.20 -19.15
N SER A 314 -7.35 -8.44 -18.55
CA SER A 314 -8.65 -7.94 -18.98
C SER A 314 -9.47 -7.58 -17.74
N ASN A 315 -10.26 -6.51 -17.81
CA ASN A 315 -11.14 -6.11 -16.71
C ASN A 315 -12.40 -6.97 -16.62
N SER A 316 -12.70 -7.73 -17.67
CA SER A 316 -13.85 -8.62 -17.77
C SER A 316 -13.46 -9.92 -18.45
N VAL A 317 -14.01 -11.04 -17.99
CA VAL A 317 -13.89 -12.37 -18.61
C VAL A 317 -15.26 -13.03 -18.66
N ALA A 318 -15.50 -13.88 -19.65
CA ALA A 318 -16.70 -14.70 -19.68
C ALA A 318 -16.62 -15.79 -18.59
N GLU A 319 -17.76 -16.38 -18.26
CA GLU A 319 -17.80 -17.64 -17.52
C GLU A 319 -17.01 -18.73 -18.27
N GLY A 320 -16.48 -19.68 -17.51
CA GLY A 320 -15.51 -20.67 -17.99
C GLY A 320 -14.10 -20.16 -18.35
N ASP A 321 -13.90 -18.87 -18.63
CA ASP A 321 -12.59 -18.27 -18.94
C ASP A 321 -11.75 -17.92 -17.69
N SER A 322 -10.43 -17.91 -17.82
CA SER A 322 -9.54 -17.54 -16.72
C SER A 322 -9.36 -16.02 -16.57
N ALA A 323 -9.54 -15.51 -15.35
CA ALA A 323 -9.09 -14.17 -14.97
C ALA A 323 -7.59 -14.15 -14.63
N TYR A 324 -6.86 -13.13 -15.11
CA TYR A 324 -5.41 -13.01 -14.91
C TYR A 324 -5.02 -11.72 -14.17
N PHE A 325 -4.51 -11.88 -12.96
CA PHE A 325 -3.95 -10.81 -12.13
C PHE A 325 -2.43 -10.84 -12.20
N VAL A 326 -1.78 -9.71 -12.47
CA VAL A 326 -0.32 -9.58 -12.46
C VAL A 326 0.08 -8.69 -11.29
N VAL A 327 0.73 -9.29 -10.30
CA VAL A 327 1.30 -8.59 -9.14
C VAL A 327 2.72 -8.16 -9.48
N ASN A 328 3.01 -6.87 -9.37
CA ASN A 328 4.30 -6.27 -9.71
C ASN A 328 5.06 -5.84 -8.46
N LEU A 329 6.38 -6.08 -8.45
CA LEU A 329 7.29 -5.70 -7.37
C LEU A 329 8.17 -4.52 -7.78
N ASP A 330 8.59 -3.71 -6.80
CA ASP A 330 9.48 -2.55 -7.04
C ASP A 330 10.91 -2.96 -7.43
N LYS A 331 11.34 -4.16 -7.04
CA LYS A 331 12.64 -4.75 -7.36
C LYS A 331 12.57 -6.27 -7.37
N ALA A 332 13.62 -6.90 -7.90
CA ALA A 332 13.74 -8.34 -7.89
C ALA A 332 13.91 -8.88 -6.46
N THR A 333 13.28 -10.01 -6.16
CA THR A 333 13.48 -10.73 -4.90
C THR A 333 14.93 -11.14 -4.70
N THR A 334 15.51 -10.82 -3.55
CA THR A 334 16.90 -11.22 -3.23
C THR A 334 16.98 -12.51 -2.41
N ASP A 335 15.87 -12.94 -1.79
CA ASP A 335 15.76 -14.13 -0.95
C ASP A 335 14.64 -15.04 -1.49
N ALA A 336 14.94 -16.33 -1.68
CA ALA A 336 13.97 -17.34 -2.11
C ALA A 336 12.89 -17.66 -1.05
N ASN A 337 12.98 -17.06 0.14
CA ASN A 337 11.97 -17.17 1.20
C ASN A 337 11.01 -15.97 1.26
N THR A 338 11.12 -14.98 0.37
CA THR A 338 10.20 -13.85 0.33
C THR A 338 8.76 -14.36 0.17
N LYS A 339 7.86 -13.90 1.04
CA LYS A 339 6.44 -14.30 1.05
C LYS A 339 5.59 -13.17 0.48
N LEU A 340 4.94 -13.43 -0.64
CA LEU A 340 3.83 -12.62 -1.13
C LEU A 340 2.55 -13.13 -0.49
N ARG A 341 1.80 -12.27 0.19
CA ARG A 341 0.46 -12.59 0.68
C ARG A 341 -0.57 -12.17 -0.34
N VAL A 342 -1.45 -13.11 -0.67
CA VAL A 342 -2.53 -12.89 -1.63
C VAL A 342 -3.85 -13.32 -1.03
N ALA A 343 -4.88 -12.50 -1.16
CA ALA A 343 -6.25 -12.85 -0.76
C ALA A 343 -7.22 -12.69 -1.92
N LEU A 344 -8.07 -13.68 -2.15
CA LEU A 344 -9.23 -13.56 -3.03
C LEU A 344 -10.44 -13.13 -2.22
N LYS A 345 -11.12 -12.09 -2.68
CA LYS A 345 -12.24 -11.46 -1.98
C LYS A 345 -13.47 -11.55 -2.86
N ASP A 346 -14.50 -12.21 -2.33
CA ASP A 346 -15.84 -12.20 -2.91
C ASP A 346 -16.34 -10.77 -3.08
N GLY A 347 -17.04 -10.52 -4.18
CA GLY A 347 -17.83 -9.32 -4.42
C GLY A 347 -19.29 -9.73 -4.53
N SER A 348 -19.87 -9.55 -5.73
CA SER A 348 -21.10 -10.29 -6.09
C SER A 348 -20.78 -11.74 -6.45
N ALA A 349 -19.62 -12.00 -7.06
CA ALA A 349 -19.13 -13.35 -7.32
C ALA A 349 -18.61 -13.99 -6.03
N VAL A 350 -18.96 -15.25 -5.82
CA VAL A 350 -18.71 -16.10 -4.67
C VAL A 350 -17.84 -17.30 -5.06
N VAL A 351 -16.81 -17.55 -4.25
CA VAL A 351 -15.94 -18.71 -4.43
C VAL A 351 -16.71 -20.04 -4.51
N SER A 352 -16.33 -20.89 -5.46
CA SER A 352 -16.92 -22.19 -5.81
C SER A 352 -18.25 -22.13 -6.55
N SER A 353 -18.95 -21.00 -6.55
CA SER A 353 -20.10 -20.76 -7.43
C SER A 353 -19.58 -20.24 -8.76
N ASP A 354 -18.86 -19.10 -8.73
CA ASP A 354 -18.59 -18.33 -9.95
C ASP A 354 -17.10 -18.28 -10.28
N TYR A 355 -16.23 -18.58 -9.29
CA TYR A 355 -14.79 -18.73 -9.50
C TYR A 355 -14.12 -19.72 -8.53
N GLN A 356 -12.97 -20.25 -8.92
CA GLN A 356 -12.20 -21.19 -8.11
C GLN A 356 -11.07 -20.49 -7.34
N ASN A 357 -10.82 -20.93 -6.11
CA ASN A 357 -9.70 -20.41 -5.32
C ASN A 357 -8.40 -21.21 -5.48
N THR A 358 -8.41 -22.28 -6.28
CA THR A 358 -7.19 -22.99 -6.69
C THR A 358 -6.67 -22.33 -7.96
N VAL A 359 -5.52 -21.68 -7.83
CA VAL A 359 -4.96 -20.80 -8.87
C VAL A 359 -3.65 -21.37 -9.42
N SER A 360 -3.36 -21.02 -10.67
CA SER A 360 -2.05 -21.26 -11.27
C SER A 360 -1.18 -20.00 -11.20
N LEU A 361 0.11 -20.18 -10.97
CA LEU A 361 1.08 -19.11 -10.81
C LEU A 361 2.12 -19.20 -11.93
N LEU A 362 2.42 -18.06 -12.56
CA LEU A 362 3.53 -17.89 -13.49
C LEU A 362 4.41 -16.73 -13.01
N PHE A 363 5.63 -17.05 -12.58
CA PHE A 363 6.59 -16.05 -12.13
C PHE A 363 7.35 -15.44 -13.32
N SER A 364 7.95 -14.26 -13.11
CA SER A 364 8.69 -13.54 -14.17
C SER A 364 9.92 -14.27 -14.69
N ASP A 365 10.43 -15.28 -13.97
CA ASP A 365 11.52 -16.16 -14.39
C ASP A 365 11.03 -17.39 -15.18
N PHE A 366 9.74 -17.41 -15.53
CA PHE A 366 9.04 -18.50 -16.24
C PHE A 366 8.86 -19.79 -15.43
N THR A 367 9.19 -19.79 -14.14
CA THR A 367 8.79 -20.89 -13.26
C THR A 367 7.29 -20.84 -12.98
N THR A 368 6.70 -22.00 -12.70
CA THR A 368 5.26 -22.13 -12.45
C THR A 368 4.99 -22.75 -11.08
N GLY A 369 3.79 -22.54 -10.57
CA GLY A 369 3.32 -23.13 -9.32
C GLY A 369 1.79 -23.13 -9.23
N THR A 370 1.28 -23.63 -8.12
CA THR A 370 -0.16 -23.64 -7.81
C THR A 370 -0.36 -23.26 -6.35
N ALA A 371 -1.47 -22.58 -6.04
CA ALA A 371 -1.84 -22.24 -4.66
C ALA A 371 -3.35 -22.33 -4.46
N THR A 372 -3.79 -22.55 -3.21
CA THR A 372 -5.19 -22.37 -2.81
C THR A 372 -5.29 -21.09 -1.99
N LEU A 373 -5.92 -20.07 -2.55
CA LEU A 373 -6.02 -18.75 -1.93
C LEU A 373 -7.20 -18.70 -0.95
N SER A 374 -7.01 -17.96 0.14
CA SER A 374 -8.06 -17.70 1.14
C SER A 374 -8.48 -16.24 1.10
N SER A 375 -9.65 -15.94 1.67
CA SER A 375 -10.11 -14.55 1.80
C SER A 375 -9.41 -13.76 2.90
N THR A 376 -8.60 -14.39 3.73
CA THR A 376 -7.81 -13.72 4.78
C THR A 376 -6.34 -13.55 4.42
N GLY A 377 -5.88 -14.21 3.37
CA GLY A 377 -4.50 -14.16 2.87
C GLY A 377 -3.84 -15.55 2.89
N THR A 378 -3.15 -15.88 1.81
CA THR A 378 -2.30 -17.06 1.66
C THR A 378 -0.88 -16.62 1.33
N ASP A 379 0.11 -17.18 2.04
CA ASP A 379 1.53 -16.93 1.78
C ASP A 379 1.99 -17.74 0.54
N ILE A 380 2.33 -17.04 -0.54
CA ILE A 380 3.01 -17.56 -1.73
C ILE A 380 4.50 -17.29 -1.60
N THR A 381 5.32 -18.33 -1.78
CA THR A 381 6.79 -18.17 -1.76
C THR A 381 7.26 -17.72 -3.13
N LEU A 382 7.98 -16.60 -3.18
CA LEU A 382 8.55 -16.08 -4.42
C LEU A 382 9.95 -16.69 -4.65
N PRO A 383 10.25 -17.19 -5.85
CA PRO A 383 11.62 -17.55 -6.22
C PRO A 383 12.56 -16.34 -6.14
N GLN A 384 13.87 -16.57 -6.05
CA GLN A 384 14.86 -15.49 -6.10
C GLN A 384 14.96 -14.92 -7.52
N GLY A 385 15.08 -13.60 -7.65
CA GLY A 385 15.26 -12.89 -8.91
C GLY A 385 13.95 -12.51 -9.62
N VAL A 386 12.78 -12.83 -9.05
CA VAL A 386 11.49 -12.52 -9.68
C VAL A 386 11.06 -11.09 -9.37
N THR A 387 10.39 -10.46 -10.34
CA THR A 387 9.88 -9.08 -10.27
C THR A 387 8.35 -9.01 -10.39
N SER A 388 7.71 -10.11 -10.81
CA SER A 388 6.27 -10.21 -10.86
C SER A 388 5.79 -11.66 -10.78
N VAL A 389 4.51 -11.82 -10.46
CA VAL A 389 3.79 -13.09 -10.57
C VAL A 389 2.43 -12.85 -11.22
N ARG A 390 2.12 -13.63 -12.25
CA ARG A 390 0.79 -13.71 -12.86
C ARG A 390 0.02 -14.84 -12.19
N ILE A 391 -1.15 -14.52 -11.66
CA ILE A 391 -2.07 -15.39 -10.95
C ILE A 391 -3.27 -15.61 -11.87
N GLU A 392 -3.48 -16.86 -12.25
CA GLU A 392 -4.60 -17.33 -13.05
C GLU A 392 -5.69 -17.87 -12.13
N VAL A 393 -6.85 -17.23 -12.15
CA VAL A 393 -8.03 -17.59 -11.37
C VAL A 393 -9.10 -18.09 -12.34
N PRO A 394 -9.40 -19.39 -12.38
CA PRO A 394 -10.47 -19.92 -13.23
C PRO A 394 -11.84 -19.42 -12.75
N THR A 395 -12.69 -18.95 -13.67
CA THR A 395 -14.13 -18.81 -13.41
C THR A 395 -14.82 -20.17 -13.58
N VAL A 396 -16.07 -20.26 -13.14
CA VAL A 396 -16.92 -21.43 -13.34
C VAL A 396 -17.79 -21.17 -14.56
N GLU A 397 -18.01 -22.21 -15.36
CA GLU A 397 -18.97 -22.23 -16.45
C GLU A 397 -20.21 -22.96 -15.95
N ASP A 398 -21.39 -22.40 -16.15
CA ASP A 398 -22.62 -23.17 -15.97
C ASP A 398 -23.65 -23.01 -17.11
N ALA A 399 -24.94 -23.02 -16.81
CA ALA A 399 -26.02 -22.97 -17.80
C ALA A 399 -27.18 -22.09 -17.32
N VAL A 400 -26.96 -21.29 -16.27
CA VAL A 400 -27.94 -20.47 -15.59
C VAL A 400 -27.65 -19.02 -15.93
N HIS A 401 -28.62 -18.35 -16.54
CA HIS A 401 -28.48 -16.92 -16.78
C HIS A 401 -28.46 -16.12 -15.47
N GLU A 402 -27.32 -15.46 -15.21
CA GLU A 402 -27.06 -14.60 -14.07
C GLU A 402 -26.74 -13.16 -14.51
N ALA A 403 -26.46 -12.28 -13.55
CA ALA A 403 -26.05 -10.91 -13.85
C ALA A 403 -24.53 -10.81 -13.71
N ASP A 404 -23.87 -9.91 -14.46
CA ASP A 404 -22.43 -9.68 -14.32
C ASP A 404 -21.99 -9.56 -12.85
N GLU A 405 -20.99 -10.39 -12.49
CA GLU A 405 -20.52 -10.50 -11.13
C GLU A 405 -19.07 -10.03 -10.98
N THR A 406 -18.63 -9.77 -9.75
CA THR A 406 -17.28 -9.26 -9.51
C THR A 406 -16.61 -9.94 -8.32
N PHE A 407 -15.30 -10.15 -8.43
CA PHE A 407 -14.43 -10.52 -7.31
C PHE A 407 -13.11 -9.75 -7.40
N SER A 408 -12.34 -9.75 -6.32
CA SER A 408 -11.08 -8.99 -6.24
C SER A 408 -9.93 -9.77 -5.64
N LEU A 409 -8.71 -9.31 -5.94
CA LEU A 409 -7.46 -9.88 -5.44
C LEU A 409 -6.67 -8.78 -4.72
N ASP A 410 -6.38 -9.02 -3.44
CA ASP A 410 -5.45 -8.21 -2.65
C ASP A 410 -4.07 -8.87 -2.66
N ALA A 411 -3.01 -8.09 -2.79
CA ALA A 411 -1.62 -8.56 -2.73
C ALA A 411 -0.72 -7.62 -1.91
N TRP A 412 0.14 -8.18 -1.05
CA TRP A 412 1.10 -7.42 -0.24
C TRP A 412 2.29 -8.29 0.19
N VAL A 413 3.47 -7.72 0.39
CA VAL A 413 4.63 -8.40 0.99
C VAL A 413 4.83 -7.99 2.44
N SER A 414 4.68 -6.69 2.74
CA SER A 414 4.97 -6.12 4.06
C SER A 414 3.97 -6.59 5.11
N THR A 415 4.46 -7.05 6.27
CA THR A 415 3.58 -7.59 7.33
C THR A 415 2.59 -6.58 7.90
N ASP A 416 2.90 -5.28 7.80
CA ASP A 416 2.03 -4.17 8.21
C ASP A 416 1.04 -3.72 7.14
N LYS A 417 1.03 -4.39 5.97
CA LYS A 417 0.19 -4.07 4.79
C LYS A 417 0.44 -2.68 4.19
N SER A 418 1.59 -2.07 4.47
CA SER A 418 1.96 -0.76 3.90
C SER A 418 2.04 -0.74 2.37
N ASP A 419 2.26 -1.90 1.74
CA ASP A 419 2.33 -2.09 0.28
C ASP A 419 1.09 -2.81 -0.30
N LEU A 420 0.00 -2.92 0.45
CA LEU A 420 -1.20 -3.60 -0.03
C LEU A 420 -1.80 -2.90 -1.25
N THR A 421 -2.00 -3.67 -2.31
CA THR A 421 -2.70 -3.24 -3.52
C THR A 421 -3.78 -4.24 -3.91
N SER A 422 -4.84 -3.77 -4.58
CA SER A 422 -6.00 -4.55 -4.97
C SER A 422 -6.37 -4.33 -6.43
N ALA A 423 -6.98 -5.34 -7.07
CA ALA A 423 -7.65 -5.21 -8.36
C ALA A 423 -8.97 -6.01 -8.37
N THR A 424 -9.96 -5.55 -9.12
CA THR A 424 -11.29 -6.16 -9.24
C THR A 424 -11.56 -6.53 -10.69
N VAL A 425 -11.99 -7.77 -10.93
CA VAL A 425 -12.38 -8.27 -12.25
C VAL A 425 -13.88 -8.56 -12.29
N THR A 426 -14.49 -8.38 -13.46
CA THR A 426 -15.87 -8.75 -13.74
C THR A 426 -15.94 -10.11 -14.44
N VAL A 427 -16.83 -10.97 -13.99
CA VAL A 427 -17.25 -12.20 -14.68
C VAL A 427 -18.57 -11.88 -15.39
N THR A 428 -18.60 -12.07 -16.70
CA THR A 428 -19.81 -11.84 -17.52
C THR A 428 -20.46 -13.17 -17.85
N ASP A 429 -21.76 -13.22 -17.61
CA ASP A 429 -22.64 -14.30 -18.03
C ASP A 429 -22.70 -14.37 -19.56
N ASP A 430 -22.52 -15.55 -20.13
CA ASP A 430 -22.68 -15.81 -21.57
C ASP A 430 -23.85 -16.77 -21.88
N ASP A 431 -24.68 -17.02 -20.87
CA ASP A 431 -25.83 -17.90 -20.95
C ASP A 431 -27.10 -17.21 -21.51
N PRO A 432 -27.91 -17.91 -22.32
CA PRO A 432 -29.13 -17.33 -22.83
C PRO A 432 -30.17 -17.06 -21.74
N ALA A 433 -30.65 -15.82 -21.66
CA ALA A 433 -31.74 -15.47 -20.76
C ALA A 433 -33.00 -16.33 -21.00
N GLU A 434 -33.58 -16.88 -19.93
CA GLU A 434 -34.82 -17.66 -20.00
C GLU A 434 -36.05 -16.77 -20.16
N VAL A 435 -36.86 -17.03 -21.19
CA VAL A 435 -38.09 -16.26 -21.46
C VAL A 435 -39.33 -17.15 -21.40
N LEU A 436 -40.39 -16.66 -20.77
CA LEU A 436 -41.70 -17.35 -20.67
C LEU A 436 -42.81 -16.63 -21.44
N PRO A 437 -43.67 -17.35 -22.18
CA PRO A 437 -44.85 -16.77 -22.80
C PRO A 437 -45.95 -16.46 -21.79
N ARG A 438 -46.19 -15.16 -21.57
CA ARG A 438 -47.31 -14.62 -20.80
C ARG A 438 -48.49 -14.29 -21.72
N LEU A 439 -49.24 -15.32 -22.11
CA LEU A 439 -50.13 -15.23 -23.27
C LEU A 439 -51.42 -14.44 -22.98
N CYS A 440 -51.94 -14.46 -21.75
CA CYS A 440 -53.24 -13.83 -21.46
C CYS A 440 -53.14 -12.31 -21.36
N SER A 441 -51.99 -11.82 -20.92
CA SER A 441 -51.75 -10.38 -20.74
C SER A 441 -51.70 -9.65 -22.08
N ASN A 442 -51.02 -10.23 -23.08
CA ASN A 442 -50.69 -9.56 -24.34
C ASN A 442 -51.04 -10.39 -25.59
N GLY A 443 -51.94 -11.36 -25.46
CA GLY A 443 -52.42 -12.21 -26.55
C GLY A 443 -53.89 -11.97 -26.90
N ASN A 444 -54.22 -12.21 -28.16
CA ASN A 444 -55.56 -12.04 -28.71
C ASN A 444 -55.87 -13.14 -29.75
N TRP A 445 -57.15 -13.46 -29.87
CA TRP A 445 -57.65 -14.33 -30.92
C TRP A 445 -57.63 -13.60 -32.26
N VAL A 446 -57.03 -14.24 -33.28
CA VAL A 446 -56.96 -13.69 -34.64
C VAL A 446 -58.10 -14.20 -35.51
N THR A 447 -58.57 -15.42 -35.25
CA THR A 447 -59.76 -16.01 -35.87
C THR A 447 -60.74 -16.39 -34.77
N PRO A 448 -61.77 -15.57 -34.46
CA PRO A 448 -62.74 -15.90 -33.43
C PRO A 448 -63.65 -17.02 -33.88
N THR A 449 -63.95 -17.91 -32.96
CA THR A 449 -64.91 -19.00 -33.07
C THR A 449 -66.06 -18.77 -32.08
N ASN A 450 -67.22 -19.36 -32.35
CA ASN A 450 -68.51 -18.96 -31.74
C ASN A 450 -68.77 -19.53 -30.34
N SER A 451 -67.80 -19.54 -29.42
CA SER A 451 -67.98 -20.11 -28.08
C SER A 451 -66.87 -19.73 -27.07
N LEU A 452 -67.14 -19.99 -25.78
CA LEU A 452 -66.52 -19.37 -24.60
C LEU A 452 -64.98 -19.38 -24.58
N THR A 453 -64.38 -18.22 -24.86
CA THR A 453 -62.94 -17.95 -24.80
C THR A 453 -62.51 -17.57 -23.38
N TRP A 454 -61.70 -18.40 -22.73
CA TRP A 454 -61.07 -18.02 -21.47
C TRP A 454 -59.55 -18.15 -21.59
N CYS A 455 -58.85 -17.27 -20.89
CA CYS A 455 -57.40 -17.32 -20.75
C CYS A 455 -57.09 -17.18 -19.27
N SER A 456 -56.25 -18.07 -18.74
CA SER A 456 -55.76 -18.00 -17.36
C SER A 456 -54.25 -18.06 -17.37
N GLU A 457 -53.62 -17.15 -16.64
CA GLU A 457 -52.17 -17.07 -16.55
C GLU A 457 -51.75 -17.09 -15.09
N ASN A 458 -50.72 -17.88 -14.78
CA ASN A 458 -50.00 -17.84 -13.52
C ASN A 458 -48.49 -17.76 -13.76
N ALA A 459 -47.68 -17.73 -12.70
CA ALA A 459 -46.24 -17.56 -12.80
C ALA A 459 -45.52 -18.65 -13.61
N ASN A 460 -46.12 -19.83 -13.74
CA ASN A 460 -45.49 -21.01 -14.33
C ASN A 460 -46.17 -21.46 -15.63
N GLU A 461 -47.44 -21.12 -15.84
CA GLU A 461 -48.21 -21.64 -16.97
C GLU A 461 -49.25 -20.63 -17.46
N THR A 462 -49.45 -20.61 -18.78
CA THR A 462 -50.59 -19.94 -19.41
C THR A 462 -51.51 -20.96 -20.05
N TRP A 463 -52.82 -20.86 -19.77
CA TRP A 463 -53.87 -21.70 -20.31
C TRP A 463 -54.79 -20.88 -21.20
N ILE A 464 -55.02 -21.37 -22.42
CA ILE A 464 -56.00 -20.84 -23.34
C ILE A 464 -57.04 -21.93 -23.59
N GLY A 465 -58.30 -21.61 -23.32
CA GLY A 465 -59.44 -22.49 -23.56
C GLY A 465 -60.13 -22.18 -24.88
N ASP A 466 -60.45 -23.23 -25.63
CA ASP A 466 -61.16 -23.20 -26.91
C ASP A 466 -62.33 -24.21 -26.85
N TYR A 467 -63.56 -23.73 -26.62
CA TYR A 467 -64.78 -24.56 -26.59
C TYR A 467 -65.33 -24.71 -27.99
N HIS A 468 -65.69 -25.91 -28.48
CA HIS A 468 -66.30 -26.05 -29.82
C HIS A 468 -67.36 -27.13 -30.04
N ASN A 469 -68.20 -26.87 -31.04
CA ASN A 469 -69.24 -27.79 -31.55
C ASN A 469 -69.03 -28.21 -33.02
N SER A 470 -67.88 -27.89 -33.64
CA SER A 470 -67.57 -28.22 -35.04
C SER A 470 -66.05 -28.30 -35.31
N THR A 471 -65.66 -28.94 -36.43
CA THR A 471 -64.25 -29.01 -36.88
C THR A 471 -63.79 -27.66 -37.43
N HIS A 472 -62.68 -27.12 -36.92
CA HIS A 472 -62.15 -25.81 -37.34
C HIS A 472 -60.65 -25.65 -37.00
N THR A 473 -60.09 -24.51 -37.37
CA THR A 473 -58.72 -24.08 -37.05
C THR A 473 -58.78 -22.79 -36.26
N SER A 474 -58.07 -22.76 -35.15
CA SER A 474 -57.99 -21.63 -34.24
C SER A 474 -56.59 -21.04 -34.26
N VAL A 475 -56.51 -19.70 -34.19
CA VAL A 475 -55.27 -18.94 -34.20
C VAL A 475 -55.28 -17.92 -33.07
N TYR A 476 -54.29 -18.02 -32.19
CA TYR A 476 -54.05 -17.09 -31.11
C TYR A 476 -52.67 -16.45 -31.27
N GLN A 477 -52.57 -15.13 -31.18
CA GLN A 477 -51.32 -14.40 -31.36
C GLN A 477 -51.11 -13.40 -30.24
N GLY A 478 -49.85 -13.11 -29.92
CA GLY A 478 -49.51 -12.08 -28.96
C GLY A 478 -48.04 -11.69 -29.03
N THR A 479 -47.58 -10.96 -28.03
CA THR A 479 -46.18 -10.52 -27.90
C THR A 479 -45.53 -11.09 -26.65
N LEU A 480 -44.26 -11.44 -26.78
CA LEU A 480 -43.29 -11.57 -25.69
C LEU A 480 -42.62 -10.22 -25.52
N ASP A 481 -42.51 -9.75 -24.28
CA ASP A 481 -41.89 -8.47 -23.94
C ASP A 481 -40.65 -8.68 -23.05
N GLY A 482 -39.81 -7.64 -22.93
CA GLY A 482 -38.66 -7.66 -22.03
C GLY A 482 -37.45 -8.43 -22.55
N LEU A 483 -37.37 -8.64 -23.87
CA LEU A 483 -36.24 -9.31 -24.50
C LEU A 483 -35.02 -8.38 -24.53
N ALA A 484 -33.84 -8.91 -24.23
CA ALA A 484 -32.57 -8.22 -24.46
C ALA A 484 -32.21 -8.30 -25.96
N ILE A 485 -32.00 -7.16 -26.61
CA ILE A 485 -31.67 -7.12 -28.04
C ILE A 485 -30.21 -7.57 -28.23
N GLY A 486 -29.98 -8.51 -29.13
CA GLY A 486 -28.64 -8.97 -29.48
C GLY A 486 -28.09 -10.09 -28.60
N GLU A 487 -28.69 -10.33 -27.44
CA GLU A 487 -28.33 -11.43 -26.55
C GLU A 487 -29.01 -12.74 -26.94
N ALA A 488 -28.39 -13.87 -26.63
CA ALA A 488 -29.05 -15.16 -26.79
C ALA A 488 -30.22 -15.26 -25.80
N SER A 489 -31.33 -15.86 -26.22
CA SER A 489 -32.46 -16.17 -25.36
C SER A 489 -32.96 -17.57 -25.64
N THR A 490 -33.48 -18.21 -24.60
CA THR A 490 -34.08 -19.54 -24.70
C THR A 490 -35.55 -19.48 -24.30
N LEU A 491 -36.43 -19.90 -25.21
CA LEU A 491 -37.84 -20.13 -24.92
C LEU A 491 -38.05 -21.61 -24.56
N ASN A 492 -38.31 -21.87 -23.28
CA ASN A 492 -38.66 -23.18 -22.75
C ASN A 492 -40.17 -23.29 -22.52
N TYR A 493 -40.83 -24.21 -23.21
CA TYR A 493 -42.25 -24.44 -22.99
C TYR A 493 -42.71 -25.88 -23.16
N LYS A 494 -43.71 -26.28 -22.37
CA LYS A 494 -44.43 -27.54 -22.52
C LYS A 494 -45.84 -27.27 -23.02
N ILE A 495 -46.27 -28.05 -24.01
CA ILE A 495 -47.67 -28.09 -24.41
C ILE A 495 -48.39 -29.05 -23.46
N LEU A 496 -49.45 -28.57 -22.82
CA LEU A 496 -50.39 -29.34 -22.02
C LEU A 496 -51.72 -29.37 -22.75
N SER A 497 -52.29 -30.56 -22.95
CA SER A 497 -53.64 -30.70 -23.51
C SER A 497 -54.50 -31.51 -22.56
N THR A 498 -55.67 -31.00 -22.19
CA THR A 498 -56.58 -31.69 -21.26
C THR A 498 -57.98 -31.86 -21.86
N GLN A 499 -58.21 -32.92 -22.65
CA GLN A 499 -59.45 -33.75 -22.68
C GLN A 499 -59.50 -34.75 -23.87
N ASP A 500 -60.48 -35.67 -23.78
CA ASP A 500 -60.41 -37.07 -24.24
C ASP A 500 -61.42 -37.45 -25.35
N ILE A 501 -62.18 -36.50 -25.95
CA ILE A 501 -63.18 -36.80 -26.99
C ILE A 501 -63.20 -35.64 -28.01
N GLY A 502 -62.87 -35.91 -29.28
CA GLY A 502 -62.65 -34.88 -30.32
C GLY A 502 -61.19 -34.36 -30.41
N GLY A 503 -60.25 -35.22 -30.83
CA GLY A 503 -58.80 -35.00 -30.63
C GLY A 503 -58.17 -33.78 -31.32
N LEU A 504 -57.19 -33.17 -30.64
CA LEU A 504 -56.22 -32.22 -31.19
C LEU A 504 -55.39 -32.89 -32.29
N SER A 505 -55.66 -32.58 -33.55
CA SER A 505 -54.96 -33.21 -34.68
C SER A 505 -53.58 -32.61 -34.94
N ARG A 506 -53.44 -31.30 -34.73
CA ARG A 506 -52.18 -30.56 -34.88
C ARG A 506 -52.17 -29.33 -33.98
N PHE A 507 -51.04 -29.05 -33.35
CA PHE A 507 -50.76 -27.79 -32.66
C PHE A 507 -49.38 -27.27 -33.10
N LYS A 508 -49.34 -26.03 -33.56
CA LYS A 508 -48.14 -25.37 -34.08
C LYS A 508 -47.88 -24.12 -33.25
N VAL A 509 -46.64 -23.99 -32.78
CA VAL A 509 -46.13 -22.77 -32.16
C VAL A 509 -45.16 -22.13 -33.13
N GLU A 510 -45.40 -20.86 -33.41
CA GLU A 510 -44.56 -20.05 -34.27
C GLU A 510 -44.15 -18.77 -33.54
N MET A 511 -42.95 -18.29 -33.85
CA MET A 511 -42.43 -17.04 -33.33
C MET A 511 -41.91 -16.17 -34.46
N ASP A 512 -42.03 -14.86 -34.30
CA ASP A 512 -41.40 -13.85 -35.13
C ASP A 512 -40.64 -12.89 -34.21
N TYR A 513 -39.32 -13.09 -34.17
CA TYR A 513 -38.36 -12.29 -33.41
C TYR A 513 -37.65 -11.25 -34.30
N GLY A 514 -38.34 -10.80 -35.35
CA GLY A 514 -37.93 -9.73 -36.26
C GLY A 514 -37.38 -10.18 -37.61
N ASN A 515 -37.31 -11.51 -37.84
CA ASN A 515 -36.88 -12.11 -39.11
C ASN A 515 -38.00 -12.92 -39.79
N GLY A 516 -39.26 -12.68 -39.40
CA GLY A 516 -40.43 -13.40 -39.89
C GLY A 516 -40.76 -14.65 -39.06
N TRP A 517 -41.87 -15.29 -39.41
CA TRP A 517 -42.42 -16.41 -38.66
C TRP A 517 -41.60 -17.69 -38.85
N VAL A 518 -41.11 -18.25 -37.74
CA VAL A 518 -40.41 -19.54 -37.66
C VAL A 518 -41.24 -20.50 -36.82
N VAL A 519 -41.27 -21.78 -37.19
CA VAL A 519 -41.96 -22.83 -36.43
C VAL A 519 -41.04 -23.32 -35.31
N VAL A 520 -41.44 -23.06 -34.06
CA VAL A 520 -40.65 -23.40 -32.86
C VAL A 520 -41.24 -24.57 -32.09
N GLY A 521 -42.44 -25.02 -32.47
CA GLY A 521 -43.06 -26.24 -31.99
C GLY A 521 -44.11 -26.75 -32.97
N ASN A 522 -44.20 -28.07 -33.09
CA ASN A 522 -45.15 -28.71 -33.97
C ASN A 522 -45.51 -30.08 -33.40
N TYR A 523 -46.67 -30.16 -32.77
CA TYR A 523 -47.26 -31.38 -32.25
C TYR A 523 -48.30 -31.90 -33.24
N GLN A 524 -48.27 -33.22 -33.48
CA GLN A 524 -49.25 -33.92 -34.32
C GLN A 524 -49.68 -35.20 -33.60
N SER A 525 -51.00 -35.39 -33.44
CA SER A 525 -51.56 -36.60 -32.86
C SER A 525 -52.40 -37.36 -33.89
N ARG A 526 -52.38 -38.69 -33.80
CA ARG A 526 -53.37 -39.53 -34.46
C ARG A 526 -54.57 -39.59 -33.52
N VAL A 527 -55.67 -38.98 -33.97
CA VAL A 527 -56.99 -38.84 -33.32
C VAL A 527 -57.24 -39.90 -32.22
N TYR A 528 -57.62 -39.42 -31.03
CA TYR A 528 -57.84 -40.14 -29.76
C TYR A 528 -56.58 -40.33 -28.89
N SER A 529 -56.15 -39.26 -28.21
CA SER A 529 -55.03 -39.30 -27.26
C SER A 529 -55.42 -38.73 -25.90
N ARG A 530 -55.07 -39.47 -24.84
CA ARG A 530 -55.00 -39.04 -23.44
C ARG A 530 -54.23 -37.72 -23.30
N PRO A 531 -54.37 -36.99 -22.16
CA PRO A 531 -53.53 -35.84 -21.87
C PRO A 531 -52.06 -36.12 -22.16
N THR A 532 -51.45 -35.31 -23.03
CA THR A 532 -50.07 -35.50 -23.48
C THR A 532 -49.30 -34.22 -23.18
N THR A 533 -48.11 -34.39 -22.60
CA THR A 533 -47.17 -33.30 -22.35
C THR A 533 -46.00 -33.43 -23.30
N VAL A 534 -45.70 -32.39 -24.06
CA VAL A 534 -44.55 -32.36 -24.97
C VAL A 534 -43.70 -31.12 -24.71
N PRO A 535 -42.43 -31.27 -24.30
CA PRO A 535 -41.51 -30.15 -24.11
C PRO A 535 -40.89 -29.68 -25.43
N TYR A 536 -40.65 -28.38 -25.52
CA TYR A 536 -39.94 -27.71 -26.62
C TYR A 536 -38.98 -26.67 -26.04
N THR A 537 -37.80 -26.58 -26.66
CA THR A 537 -36.77 -25.57 -26.38
C THR A 537 -36.41 -24.90 -27.69
N PHE A 538 -36.39 -23.57 -27.72
CA PHE A 538 -36.05 -22.80 -28.90
C PHE A 538 -35.10 -21.66 -28.54
N ASN A 539 -33.92 -21.66 -29.15
CA ASN A 539 -32.90 -20.63 -28.96
C ASN A 539 -33.01 -19.59 -30.07
N PHE A 540 -32.95 -18.32 -29.70
CA PHE A 540 -33.05 -17.20 -30.64
C PHE A 540 -32.30 -15.99 -30.13
N THR A 541 -31.92 -15.10 -31.05
CA THR A 541 -31.34 -13.80 -30.73
C THR A 541 -32.36 -12.73 -31.09
N PRO A 542 -32.98 -12.04 -30.12
CA PRO A 542 -33.97 -11.01 -30.39
C PRO A 542 -33.35 -9.84 -31.14
N THR A 543 -34.02 -9.37 -32.19
CA THR A 543 -33.67 -8.12 -32.88
C THR A 543 -34.46 -6.90 -32.37
N SER A 544 -35.32 -7.13 -31.39
CA SER A 544 -36.27 -6.19 -30.80
C SER A 544 -36.54 -6.60 -29.35
N THR A 545 -36.90 -5.65 -28.49
CA THR A 545 -37.31 -5.90 -27.09
C THR A 545 -38.63 -6.67 -26.99
N GLN A 546 -39.29 -6.91 -28.13
CA GLN A 546 -40.50 -7.70 -28.27
C GLN A 546 -40.39 -8.72 -29.41
N ALA A 547 -40.97 -9.90 -29.23
CA ALA A 547 -41.17 -10.91 -30.28
C ALA A 547 -42.64 -11.30 -30.38
N LYS A 548 -43.16 -11.57 -31.57
CA LYS A 548 -44.53 -12.05 -31.73
C LYS A 548 -44.58 -13.57 -31.63
N PHE A 549 -45.64 -14.10 -31.05
CA PHE A 549 -45.92 -15.53 -31.09
C PHE A 549 -47.25 -15.78 -31.78
N ARG A 550 -47.37 -16.97 -32.39
CA ARG A 550 -48.59 -17.47 -33.02
C ARG A 550 -48.76 -18.93 -32.69
N LEU A 551 -49.89 -19.22 -32.06
CA LEU A 551 -50.36 -20.56 -31.79
C LEU A 551 -51.43 -20.89 -32.82
N THR A 552 -51.32 -22.04 -33.47
CA THR A 552 -52.29 -22.49 -34.45
C THR A 552 -52.62 -23.95 -34.20
N TRP A 553 -53.90 -24.25 -34.06
CA TRP A 553 -54.32 -25.62 -33.80
C TRP A 553 -55.60 -26.00 -34.52
N ASN A 554 -55.71 -27.30 -34.78
CA ASN A 554 -56.79 -27.89 -35.54
C ASN A 554 -57.56 -28.86 -34.67
N ILE A 555 -58.83 -28.54 -34.43
CA ILE A 555 -59.77 -29.38 -33.66
C ILE A 555 -60.65 -30.14 -34.64
N THR A 556 -60.79 -31.45 -34.44
CA THR A 556 -61.74 -32.28 -35.19
C THR A 556 -62.79 -32.79 -34.22
N SER A 557 -64.03 -32.32 -34.35
CA SER A 557 -65.14 -32.86 -33.56
C SER A 557 -65.60 -34.17 -34.17
N ASP A 558 -65.80 -35.19 -33.33
CA ASP A 558 -66.30 -36.51 -33.72
C ASP A 558 -67.80 -36.69 -33.43
N ARG A 559 -68.48 -35.64 -32.95
CA ARG A 559 -69.90 -35.64 -32.60
C ARG A 559 -70.72 -34.64 -33.42
N PRO A 560 -71.90 -35.04 -33.95
CA PRO A 560 -72.78 -34.15 -34.69
C PRO A 560 -73.49 -33.07 -33.84
N ASP A 561 -73.58 -33.27 -32.52
CA ASP A 561 -74.27 -32.40 -31.56
C ASP A 561 -73.32 -31.45 -30.80
N GLY A 562 -72.01 -31.63 -30.95
CA GLY A 562 -70.96 -30.66 -30.68
C GLY A 562 -70.85 -30.14 -29.24
N GLY A 563 -69.87 -30.64 -28.51
CA GLY A 563 -69.55 -30.20 -27.16
C GLY A 563 -68.18 -30.69 -26.70
N ASP A 564 -67.15 -30.41 -27.50
CA ASP A 564 -65.77 -30.80 -27.21
C ASP A 564 -64.97 -29.57 -26.78
N ASP A 565 -64.36 -29.64 -25.59
CA ASP A 565 -63.53 -28.57 -25.02
C ASP A 565 -62.07 -28.96 -25.11
N ILE A 566 -61.24 -28.06 -25.63
CA ILE A 566 -59.80 -28.17 -25.47
C ILE A 566 -59.26 -27.03 -24.62
N SER A 567 -58.47 -27.41 -23.61
CA SER A 567 -57.62 -26.46 -22.91
C SER A 567 -56.19 -26.72 -23.32
N ILE A 568 -55.54 -25.69 -23.85
CA ILE A 568 -54.15 -25.73 -24.26
C ILE A 568 -53.35 -24.90 -23.26
N GLY A 569 -52.51 -25.59 -22.49
CA GLY A 569 -51.54 -24.99 -21.61
C GLY A 569 -50.19 -24.85 -22.29
N ILE A 570 -49.55 -23.71 -22.14
CA ILE A 570 -48.11 -23.50 -22.37
C ILE A 570 -47.50 -23.25 -21.00
N GLY A 571 -46.80 -24.25 -20.48
CA GLY A 571 -46.10 -24.14 -19.20
C GLY A 571 -44.61 -23.91 -19.36
N LYS A 572 -43.95 -23.35 -18.34
CA LYS A 572 -42.50 -23.39 -18.20
C LYS A 572 -42.04 -24.84 -18.12
N VAL A 573 -40.96 -25.18 -18.80
CA VAL A 573 -40.14 -26.35 -18.46
C VAL A 573 -39.08 -25.84 -17.49
N THR A 574 -39.20 -26.20 -16.22
CA THR A 574 -38.11 -26.01 -15.26
C THR A 574 -37.20 -27.22 -15.39
N TRP A 575 -35.93 -26.99 -15.69
CA TRP A 575 -34.90 -28.02 -15.58
C TRP A 575 -34.30 -28.01 -14.19
#